data_AF-E2CD04-F1
#
_entry.id   AF-E2CD04-F1
#
_cell.length_a   1.000
_cell.length_b   1.000
_cell.length_c   1.000
_cell.angle_alpha   90.00
_cell.angle_beta   90.00
_cell.angle_gamma   90.00
#
_symmetry.space_group_name_H-M   'P 1'
#
loop_
_entity.id
_entity.type
_entity.pdbx_description
1 polymer ?
#
loop_
_entity_poly.entity_id
_entity_poly.type
_entity_poly.pdbx_seq_one_letter_code
_entity_poly.pdbx_strand_id
1 'polypeptide(L)'
;MSDQDRRIDARTLKAARALLGWSAADLSNASGVPQDTIRSFESGRTKSFTTLNGEALVSTLAKEGVSFICEFDKATGPGVCYNRLSTRWQTPSNTTD
;
A
#
# COMPACT_ATOMS: atom_id res chain seq x y z
N MET A 1 9.87 18.19 -4.43
CA MET A 1 9.12 16.91 -4.37
C MET A 1 7.71 17.22 -4.79
N SER A 2 7.32 16.85 -6.02
CA SER A 2 6.01 17.19 -6.56
C SER A 2 4.97 16.18 -6.06
N ASP A 3 3.90 16.67 -5.43
CA ASP A 3 2.80 15.91 -4.82
C ASP A 3 2.03 14.95 -5.76
N GLN A 4 2.38 14.91 -7.05
CA GLN A 4 1.68 14.13 -8.08
C GLN A 4 2.01 12.63 -8.04
N ASP A 5 3.13 12.22 -7.44
CA ASP A 5 3.63 10.83 -7.47
C ASP A 5 3.06 9.90 -6.39
N ARG A 6 2.18 10.40 -5.52
CA ARG A 6 1.59 9.64 -4.40
C ARG A 6 0.13 9.22 -4.63
N ARG A 7 -0.30 9.14 -5.89
CA ARG A 7 -1.67 8.70 -6.23
C ARG A 7 -1.78 7.18 -6.12
N ILE A 8 -2.40 6.69 -5.05
CA ILE A 8 -2.90 5.30 -4.99
C ILE A 8 -4.03 5.14 -6.02
N ASP A 9 -4.02 4.04 -6.77
CA ASP A 9 -5.17 3.62 -7.60
C ASP A 9 -6.14 2.72 -6.81
N ALA A 10 -7.41 2.73 -7.20
CA ALA A 10 -8.47 1.93 -6.57
C ALA A 10 -8.17 0.43 -6.61
N ARG A 11 -7.53 -0.06 -7.68
CA ARG A 11 -7.13 -1.47 -7.81
C ARG A 11 -6.02 -1.82 -6.81
N THR A 12 -5.05 -0.93 -6.68
CA THR A 12 -3.92 -1.06 -5.76
C THR A 12 -4.38 -1.08 -4.30
N LEU A 13 -5.35 -0.23 -3.95
CA LEU A 13 -5.95 -0.24 -2.61
C LEU A 13 -6.66 -1.58 -2.32
N LYS A 14 -7.45 -2.09 -3.27
CA LYS A 14 -8.10 -3.41 -3.14
C LYS A 14 -7.10 -4.54 -2.98
N ALA A 15 -6.02 -4.53 -3.77
CA ALA A 15 -4.96 -5.52 -3.69
C ALA A 15 -4.26 -5.50 -2.33
N ALA A 16 -3.91 -4.32 -1.82
CA ALA A 16 -3.34 -4.16 -0.48
C ALA A 16 -4.25 -4.74 0.61
N ARG A 17 -5.55 -4.46 0.52
CA ARG A 17 -6.56 -4.98 1.46
C ARG A 17 -6.68 -6.50 1.37
N ALA A 18 -6.67 -7.05 0.14
CA ALA A 18 -6.70 -8.49 -0.09
C ALA A 18 -5.46 -9.20 0.45
N LEU A 19 -4.26 -8.59 0.32
CA LEU A 19 -3.02 -9.14 0.86
C LEU A 19 -3.02 -9.24 2.39
N LEU A 20 -3.65 -8.28 3.06
CA LEU A 20 -3.82 -8.29 4.52
C LEU A 20 -5.02 -9.13 4.99
N GLY A 21 -5.89 -9.59 4.08
CA GLY A 21 -7.16 -10.23 4.44
C GLY A 21 -8.16 -9.28 5.11
N TRP A 22 -8.00 -7.96 4.93
CA TRP A 22 -8.81 -6.95 5.59
C TRP A 22 -10.12 -6.69 4.84
N SER A 23 -11.18 -6.34 5.55
CA SER A 23 -12.41 -5.76 5.00
C SER A 23 -12.30 -4.23 4.85
N ALA A 24 -13.23 -3.60 4.13
CA ALA A 24 -13.28 -2.13 4.04
C ALA A 24 -13.59 -1.47 5.40
N ALA A 25 -14.26 -2.21 6.31
CA ALA A 25 -14.49 -1.76 7.67
C ALA A 25 -13.19 -1.82 8.50
N ASP A 26 -12.38 -2.86 8.33
CA ASP A 26 -11.10 -2.99 9.05
C ASP A 26 -10.13 -1.88 8.64
N LEU A 27 -10.03 -1.61 7.34
CA LEU A 27 -9.24 -0.48 6.84
C LEU A 27 -9.78 0.86 7.34
N SER A 28 -11.10 1.02 7.43
CA SER A 28 -11.72 2.22 7.99
C SER A 28 -11.33 2.42 9.46
N ASN A 29 -11.43 1.36 10.26
CA ASN A 29 -11.09 1.38 11.68
C ASN A 29 -9.60 1.68 11.91
N ALA A 30 -8.73 1.12 11.08
CA ALA A 30 -7.28 1.28 11.21
C ALA A 30 -6.74 2.62 10.67
N SER A 31 -7.38 3.19 9.64
CA SER A 31 -6.94 4.45 9.01
C SER A 31 -7.70 5.70 9.50
N GLY A 32 -8.86 5.53 10.15
CA GLY A 32 -9.75 6.63 10.50
C GLY A 32 -10.50 7.23 9.31
N VAL A 33 -10.32 6.70 8.10
CA VAL A 33 -11.06 7.14 6.91
C VAL A 33 -12.44 6.47 6.89
N PRO A 34 -13.54 7.20 6.63
CA PRO A 34 -14.88 6.61 6.62
C PRO A 34 -15.02 5.48 5.60
N GLN A 35 -15.70 4.40 6.00
CA GLN A 35 -15.91 3.22 5.16
C GLN A 35 -16.57 3.57 3.81
N ASP A 36 -17.53 4.49 3.81
CA ASP A 36 -18.21 4.94 2.60
C ASP A 36 -17.27 5.64 1.61
N THR A 37 -16.28 6.37 2.11
CA THR A 37 -15.25 7.01 1.29
C THR A 37 -14.37 5.95 0.63
N ILE A 38 -13.97 4.91 1.39
CA ILE A 38 -13.19 3.78 0.87
C ILE A 38 -13.99 3.03 -0.20
N ARG A 39 -15.26 2.70 0.04
CA ARG A 39 -16.13 2.03 -0.93
C ARG A 39 -16.39 2.89 -2.18
N SER A 40 -16.57 4.20 -2.02
CA SER A 40 -16.78 5.12 -3.13
C SER A 40 -15.54 5.25 -4.01
N PHE A 41 -14.35 5.19 -3.40
CA PHE A 41 -13.09 5.14 -4.14
C PHE A 41 -12.89 3.79 -4.84
N GLU A 42 -13.10 2.69 -4.13
CA GLU A 42 -12.97 1.32 -4.66
C GLU A 42 -13.94 1.02 -5.83
N SER A 43 -15.11 1.66 -5.85
CA SER A 43 -16.11 1.56 -6.93
C SER A 43 -15.86 2.51 -8.10
N GLY A 44 -14.88 3.42 -7.98
CA GLY A 44 -14.58 4.42 -9.00
C GLY A 44 -15.54 5.61 -9.02
N ARG A 45 -16.47 5.71 -8.06
CA ARG A 45 -17.34 6.90 -7.89
C ARG A 45 -16.51 8.13 -7.53
N THR A 46 -15.47 7.93 -6.72
CA THR A 46 -14.50 8.96 -6.35
C THR A 46 -13.18 8.67 -7.04
N LYS A 47 -12.69 9.60 -7.87
CA LYS A 47 -11.47 9.41 -8.66
C LYS A 47 -10.17 9.60 -7.87
N SER A 48 -10.21 10.29 -6.73
CA SER A 48 -9.03 10.57 -5.91
C SER A 48 -9.42 10.88 -4.47
N PHE A 49 -8.60 10.47 -3.52
CA PHE A 49 -8.70 10.96 -2.15
C PHE A 49 -8.10 12.37 -2.01
N THR A 50 -8.53 13.10 -1.00
CA THR A 50 -7.74 14.22 -0.46
C THR A 50 -6.37 13.71 -0.02
N THR A 51 -5.32 14.51 -0.19
CA THR A 51 -3.95 14.16 0.19
C THR A 51 -3.87 13.57 1.59
N LEU A 52 -4.55 14.18 2.56
CA LEU A 52 -4.60 13.71 3.95
C LEU A 52 -5.14 12.27 4.09
N ASN A 53 -6.25 11.95 3.43
CA ASN A 53 -6.87 10.62 3.51
C ASN A 53 -6.02 9.58 2.77
N GLY A 54 -5.43 9.96 1.63
CA GLY A 54 -4.50 9.10 0.90
C GLY A 54 -3.28 8.74 1.75
N GLU A 55 -2.66 9.72 2.40
CA GLU A 55 -1.52 9.50 3.29
C GLU A 55 -1.87 8.67 4.52
N ALA A 56 -3.03 8.90 5.13
CA ALA A 56 -3.52 8.07 6.24
C ALA A 56 -3.60 6.59 5.80
N LEU A 57 -4.22 6.32 4.66
CA LEU A 57 -4.35 4.96 4.11
C LEU A 57 -2.99 4.32 3.79
N VAL A 58 -2.09 5.03 3.10
CA VAL A 58 -0.73 4.54 2.81
C VAL A 58 0.00 4.23 4.11
N SER A 59 -0.03 5.14 5.07
CA SER A 59 0.72 5.01 6.32
C SER A 59 0.23 3.84 7.17
N THR A 60 -1.08 3.61 7.23
CA THR A 60 -1.67 2.46 7.94
C THR A 60 -1.26 1.16 7.26
N LEU A 61 -1.38 1.06 5.94
CA LEU A 61 -1.03 -0.15 5.20
C LEU A 61 0.48 -0.44 5.28
N ALA A 62 1.32 0.60 5.25
CA ALA A 62 2.77 0.49 5.44
C ALA A 62 3.15 -0.03 6.83
N LYS A 63 2.44 0.40 7.89
CA LYS A 63 2.66 -0.11 9.26
C LYS A 63 2.36 -1.60 9.38
N GLU A 64 1.42 -2.10 8.60
CA GLU A 64 1.00 -3.51 8.58
C GLU A 64 1.85 -4.38 7.62
N GLY A 65 2.89 -3.80 7.00
CA GLY A 65 3.83 -4.52 6.15
C GLY A 65 3.50 -4.50 4.65
N VAL A 66 2.55 -3.67 4.22
CA VAL A 66 2.27 -3.43 2.79
C VAL A 66 2.98 -2.18 2.30
N SER A 67 3.91 -2.37 1.37
CA SER A 67 4.60 -1.26 0.70
C SER A 67 4.07 -1.07 -0.72
N PHE A 68 3.77 0.16 -1.08
CA PHE A 68 3.38 0.54 -2.44
C PHE A 68 4.63 0.87 -3.25
N ILE A 69 4.81 0.20 -4.40
CA ILE A 69 5.87 0.54 -5.35
C ILE A 69 5.32 1.59 -6.29
N CYS A 70 5.87 2.80 -6.19
CA CYS A 70 5.58 3.87 -7.15
C CYS A 70 6.50 3.76 -8.36
N GLU A 71 5.98 4.22 -9.49
CA GLU A 71 6.40 4.04 -10.89
C GLU A 71 7.84 4.46 -11.25
N PHE A 72 8.67 4.89 -10.29
CA PHE A 72 10.04 5.33 -10.55
C PHE A 72 11.04 4.20 -10.82
N ASP A 73 10.71 2.95 -10.48
CA ASP A 73 11.46 1.80 -10.96
C ASP A 73 10.93 1.40 -12.34
N LYS A 74 11.56 1.95 -13.39
CA LYS A 74 11.26 1.69 -14.82
C LYS A 74 11.28 0.21 -15.22
N ALA A 75 11.63 -0.70 -14.31
CA ALA A 75 11.66 -2.14 -14.52
C ALA A 75 10.38 -2.89 -14.09
N THR A 76 9.50 -2.32 -13.25
CA THR A 76 8.49 -3.13 -12.53
C THR A 76 7.04 -2.65 -12.64
N GLY A 77 6.78 -1.39 -13.00
CA GLY A 77 5.41 -0.85 -13.07
C GLY A 77 4.73 -0.70 -11.69
N PRO A 78 3.54 -0.08 -11.61
CA PRO A 78 2.84 0.17 -10.34
C PRO A 78 2.37 -1.14 -9.70
N GLY A 79 2.71 -1.34 -8.43
CA GLY A 79 2.47 -2.63 -7.75
C GLY A 79 2.34 -2.55 -6.23
N VAL A 80 1.85 -3.64 -5.65
CA VAL A 80 1.75 -3.83 -4.20
C VAL A 80 2.66 -4.96 -3.77
N CYS A 81 3.51 -4.71 -2.79
CA CYS A 81 4.36 -5.71 -2.20
C CYS A 81 3.99 -5.91 -0.73
N TYR A 82 3.78 -7.17 -0.36
CA TYR A 82 3.66 -7.57 1.04
C TYR A 82 5.02 -8.06 1.52
N ASN A 83 5.67 -7.28 2.38
CA ASN A 83 6.89 -7.71 3.02
C ASN A 83 6.51 -8.49 4.28
N ARG A 84 6.34 -9.81 4.14
CA ARG A 84 6.45 -10.68 5.32
C ARG A 84 7.89 -10.51 5.76
N LEU A 85 8.14 -9.83 6.87
CA LEU A 85 9.47 -9.71 7.49
C LEU A 85 10.02 -11.12 7.73
N SER A 86 10.63 -11.69 6.69
CA SER A 86 11.35 -12.95 6.75
C SER A 86 12.74 -12.59 7.19
N THR A 87 13.09 -13.07 8.38
CA THR A 87 14.43 -13.25 8.92
C THR A 87 15.49 -13.18 7.82
N ARG A 88 16.41 -12.21 7.96
CA ARG A 88 17.65 -12.04 7.21
C ARG A 88 18.07 -13.31 6.47
N TRP A 89 18.07 -13.26 5.14
CA TRP A 89 19.01 -14.09 4.37
C TRP A 89 20.40 -13.57 4.71
N GLN A 90 21.03 -14.15 5.73
CA GLN A 90 22.47 -14.04 5.90
C GLN A 90 23.10 -14.82 4.75
N THR A 91 23.84 -14.14 3.91
CA THR A 91 24.79 -14.75 2.98
C THR A 91 25.70 -15.65 3.82
N PRO A 92 25.86 -16.96 3.51
CA PRO A 92 26.98 -17.69 4.08
C PRO A 92 28.24 -16.98 3.60
N SER A 93 29.00 -16.42 4.54
CA SER A 93 30.33 -15.90 4.28
C SER A 93 31.18 -17.06 3.76
N ASN A 94 31.36 -17.13 2.44
CA ASN A 94 32.33 -18.04 1.84
C ASN A 94 33.72 -17.50 2.16
N THR A 95 34.25 -17.93 3.29
CA THR A 95 35.67 -17.80 3.64
C THR A 95 36.41 -18.89 2.87
N THR A 96 37.10 -18.50 1.79
CA THR A 96 38.11 -19.35 1.18
C THR A 96 39.44 -19.04 1.86
N ASP A 97 40.00 -20.06 2.52
CA ASP A 97 41.39 -20.17 2.98
C ASP A 97 42.34 -20.31 1.78
#